data_AF-X0IHA4-F1
#
_entry.id   AF-X0IHA4-F1
#
_cell.length_a   1.000
_cell.length_b   1.000
_cell.length_c   1.000
_cell.angle_alpha   90.00
_cell.angle_beta   90.00
_cell.angle_gamma   90.00
#
_symmetry.space_group_name_H-M   'P 1'
#
loop_
_entity.id
_entity.type
_entity.pdbx_description
1 polymer ?
#
loop_
_entity_poly.entity_id
_entity_poly.type
_entity_poly.pdbx_seq_one_letter_code
_entity_poly.pdbx_strand_id
1 'polypeptide(L)'
;MASKGATKRLTREYKTISENPPPYIVAHPSESNILEWHYIITGPEDTPYHGGQYWGTLMFPPNYPFAPPAIRMHTPSGRFQPSSRLCLSISDFHPKSFNPAWEVSTILIGLLSFMTSEEMTTGSVPSTAAERRSLAARSRWWNSTGNGTHSKTGPVQKGNIKAGDGGAKFRTEWPEVDAENWEWMTKNKVDPVTGTRLDADNSGSCRPQLGISGTSGHQTQAVVDVVNQQRDASTGWIYRNKLLVAGAVIFFYVLVARLVSGDE
;
A
#
# COMPACT_ATOMS: atom_id res chain seq x y z
N MET A 1 -25.94 0.99 3.88
CA MET A 1 -26.20 -0.30 4.56
C MET A 1 -26.17 -1.43 3.55
N ALA A 2 -25.72 -2.61 3.95
CA ALA A 2 -25.71 -3.80 3.08
C ALA A 2 -27.13 -4.27 2.73
N SER A 3 -27.33 -4.83 1.53
CA SER A 3 -28.55 -5.57 1.24
C SER A 3 -28.60 -6.87 2.05
N LYS A 4 -29.80 -7.41 2.31
CA LYS A 4 -29.95 -8.71 3.00
C LYS A 4 -29.19 -9.84 2.28
N GLY A 5 -29.17 -9.81 0.94
CA GLY A 5 -28.43 -10.75 0.12
C GLY A 5 -26.92 -10.64 0.31
N ALA A 6 -26.39 -9.41 0.28
CA ALA A 6 -24.97 -9.15 0.54
C ALA A 6 -24.55 -9.61 1.93
N THR A 7 -25.32 -9.28 2.97
CA THR A 7 -25.07 -9.73 4.34
C THR A 7 -25.03 -11.25 4.41
N LYS A 8 -26.05 -11.95 3.89
CA LYS A 8 -26.11 -13.43 3.91
C LYS A 8 -24.92 -14.05 3.17
N ARG A 9 -24.54 -13.48 2.03
CA ARG A 9 -23.40 -13.95 1.22
C ARG A 9 -22.08 -13.79 1.98
N LEU A 10 -21.79 -12.59 2.49
CA LEU A 10 -20.55 -12.29 3.20
C LEU A 10 -20.44 -13.06 4.52
N THR A 11 -21.52 -13.25 5.26
CA THR A 11 -21.50 -14.10 6.47
C THR A 11 -21.13 -15.55 6.14
N ARG A 12 -21.65 -16.10 5.02
CA ARG A 12 -21.29 -17.45 4.58
C ARG A 12 -19.82 -17.52 4.16
N GLU A 13 -19.36 -16.57 3.35
CA GLU A 13 -17.96 -16.53 2.90
C GLU A 13 -16.98 -16.38 4.07
N TYR A 14 -17.37 -15.63 5.12
CA TYR A 14 -16.55 -15.49 6.31
C TYR A 14 -16.38 -16.84 7.00
N LYS A 15 -17.49 -17.57 7.20
CA LYS A 15 -17.42 -18.93 7.73
C LYS A 15 -16.48 -19.82 6.89
N THR A 16 -16.64 -19.82 5.56
CA THR A 16 -15.82 -20.65 4.68
C THR A 16 -14.33 -20.32 4.79
N ILE A 17 -13.95 -19.03 4.74
CA ILE A 17 -12.54 -18.63 4.78
C ILE A 17 -11.92 -18.80 6.17
N SER A 18 -12.71 -18.70 7.25
CA SER A 18 -12.24 -18.98 8.61
C SER A 18 -11.99 -20.48 8.83
N GLU A 19 -12.84 -21.36 8.28
CA GLU A 19 -12.67 -22.81 8.38
C GLU A 19 -11.54 -23.33 7.48
N ASN A 20 -11.36 -22.72 6.30
CA ASN A 20 -10.37 -23.14 5.30
C ASN A 20 -9.65 -21.91 4.72
N PRO A 21 -8.74 -21.28 5.48
CA PRO A 21 -8.01 -20.12 5.01
C PRO A 21 -7.07 -20.51 3.85
N PRO A 22 -7.05 -19.75 2.75
CA PRO A 22 -6.05 -19.94 1.71
C PRO A 22 -4.64 -19.74 2.26
N PRO A 23 -3.62 -20.41 1.69
CA PRO A 23 -2.23 -20.19 2.08
C PRO A 23 -1.87 -18.70 2.06
N TYR A 24 -1.11 -18.28 3.07
CA TYR A 24 -0.64 -16.90 3.25
C TYR A 24 -1.71 -15.82 3.43
N ILE A 25 -3.00 -16.18 3.53
CA ILE A 25 -4.10 -15.21 3.56
C ILE A 25 -4.96 -15.46 4.79
N VAL A 26 -5.17 -14.39 5.56
CA VAL A 26 -6.20 -14.33 6.61
C VAL A 26 -7.07 -13.11 6.38
N ALA A 27 -8.37 -13.22 6.66
CA ALA A 27 -9.30 -12.10 6.50
C ALA A 27 -10.52 -12.23 7.41
N HIS A 28 -11.11 -11.11 7.78
CA HIS A 28 -12.38 -11.03 8.50
C HIS A 28 -13.15 -9.75 8.16
N PRO A 29 -14.50 -9.74 8.30
CA PRO A 29 -15.27 -8.52 8.27
C PRO A 29 -14.97 -7.64 9.49
N SER A 30 -15.05 -6.33 9.33
CA SER A 30 -15.08 -5.41 10.46
C SER A 30 -16.36 -5.64 11.28
N GLU A 31 -16.24 -5.64 12.61
CA GLU A 31 -17.39 -5.83 13.52
C GLU A 31 -18.48 -4.77 13.33
N SER A 32 -18.08 -3.57 12.91
CA SER A 32 -18.98 -2.43 12.75
C SER A 32 -19.65 -2.37 11.37
N ASN A 33 -19.10 -3.05 10.37
CA ASN A 33 -19.54 -2.96 8.99
C ASN A 33 -19.14 -4.20 8.19
N ILE A 34 -20.09 -5.10 7.94
CA ILE A 34 -19.85 -6.33 7.16
C ILE A 34 -19.37 -6.07 5.71
N LEU A 35 -19.57 -4.86 5.18
CA LEU A 35 -19.08 -4.51 3.83
C LEU A 35 -17.62 -4.07 3.82
N GLU A 36 -17.01 -3.84 4.99
CA GLU A 36 -15.60 -3.56 5.14
C GLU A 36 -14.93 -4.82 5.66
N TRP A 37 -14.01 -5.39 4.89
CA TRP A 37 -13.22 -6.53 5.32
C TRP A 37 -11.77 -6.13 5.41
N HIS A 38 -11.10 -6.65 6.44
CA HIS A 38 -9.67 -6.56 6.60
C HIS A 38 -9.04 -7.87 6.20
N TYR A 39 -7.88 -7.78 5.56
CA TYR A 39 -7.07 -8.95 5.23
C TYR A 39 -5.61 -8.70 5.55
N ILE A 40 -4.89 -9.79 5.80
CA ILE A 40 -3.43 -9.81 5.87
C ILE A 40 -2.94 -10.85 4.87
N ILE A 41 -2.02 -10.44 4.01
CA ILE A 41 -1.23 -11.32 3.15
C ILE A 41 0.15 -11.47 3.77
N THR A 42 0.57 -12.70 4.05
CA THR A 42 1.97 -13.01 4.35
C THR A 42 2.73 -13.15 3.03
N GLY A 43 3.89 -12.54 2.90
CA GLY A 43 4.68 -12.68 1.68
C GLY A 43 5.19 -14.12 1.49
N PRO A 44 4.87 -14.80 0.37
CA PRO A 44 5.32 -16.17 0.13
C PRO A 44 6.83 -16.30 0.03
N GLU A 45 7.34 -17.52 0.24
CA GLU A 45 8.74 -17.86 -0.06
C GLU A 45 9.07 -17.59 -1.54
N ASP A 46 10.36 -17.44 -1.85
CA ASP A 46 10.87 -17.19 -3.20
C ASP A 46 10.38 -15.91 -3.90
N THR A 47 9.67 -15.03 -3.17
CA THR A 47 9.27 -13.70 -3.63
C THR A 47 10.07 -12.61 -2.89
N PRO A 48 10.20 -11.39 -3.45
CA PRO A 48 10.79 -10.27 -2.72
C PRO A 48 9.96 -9.81 -1.51
N TYR A 49 8.78 -10.39 -1.31
CA TYR A 49 7.86 -10.10 -0.22
C TYR A 49 8.03 -11.04 0.98
N HIS A 50 8.83 -12.11 0.83
CA HIS A 50 9.01 -13.15 1.84
C HIS A 50 9.25 -12.59 3.25
N GLY A 51 8.50 -13.10 4.22
CA GLY A 51 8.55 -12.67 5.62
C GLY A 51 7.81 -11.36 5.93
N GLY A 52 7.27 -10.69 4.91
CA GLY A 52 6.43 -9.50 5.05
C GLY A 52 5.01 -9.81 5.51
N GLN A 53 4.35 -8.84 6.13
CA GLN A 53 2.96 -8.87 6.59
C GLN A 53 2.19 -7.67 6.03
N TYR A 54 1.35 -7.91 5.02
CA TYR A 54 0.69 -6.85 4.26
C TYR A 54 -0.80 -6.78 4.57
N TRP A 55 -1.17 -5.79 5.38
CA TRP A 55 -2.54 -5.50 5.73
C TRP A 55 -3.23 -4.63 4.68
N GLY A 56 -4.49 -4.91 4.41
CA GLY A 56 -5.32 -4.17 3.48
C GLY A 56 -6.81 -4.27 3.79
N THR A 57 -7.62 -3.65 2.93
CA THR A 57 -9.09 -3.68 3.01
C THR A 57 -9.77 -4.03 1.70
N LEU A 58 -10.90 -4.72 1.81
CA LEU A 58 -11.90 -4.87 0.76
C LEU A 58 -13.14 -4.05 1.16
N MET A 59 -13.61 -3.19 0.27
CA MET A 59 -14.85 -2.43 0.46
C MET A 59 -15.90 -2.94 -0.52
N PHE A 60 -16.82 -3.75 -0.02
CA PHE A 60 -17.90 -4.34 -0.81
C PHE A 60 -19.03 -3.33 -1.06
N PRO A 61 -19.62 -3.31 -2.26
CA PRO A 61 -20.81 -2.52 -2.52
C PRO A 61 -22.04 -3.17 -1.86
N PRO A 62 -23.10 -2.40 -1.56
CA PRO A 62 -24.32 -2.94 -0.94
C PRO A 62 -25.01 -4.07 -1.71
N ASN A 63 -24.79 -4.16 -3.02
CA ASN A 63 -25.32 -5.17 -3.92
C ASN A 63 -24.35 -6.32 -4.23
N TYR A 64 -23.27 -6.50 -3.46
CA TYR A 64 -22.41 -7.69 -3.55
C TYR A 64 -23.26 -8.97 -3.46
N PRO A 65 -23.01 -10.01 -4.29
CA PRO A 65 -21.88 -10.22 -5.19
C PRO A 65 -22.10 -9.77 -6.65
N PHE A 66 -23.10 -8.92 -6.93
CA PHE A 66 -23.36 -8.47 -8.31
C PHE A 66 -22.44 -7.32 -8.76
N ALA A 67 -21.59 -6.83 -7.86
CA ALA A 67 -20.52 -5.90 -8.18
C ALA A 67 -19.30 -6.21 -7.29
N PRO A 68 -18.07 -6.07 -7.83
CA PRO A 68 -16.82 -6.33 -7.11
C PRO A 68 -16.53 -5.32 -5.99
N PRO A 69 -15.67 -5.66 -5.02
CA PRO A 69 -15.19 -4.72 -4.02
C PRO A 69 -14.13 -3.75 -4.56
N ALA A 70 -13.98 -2.62 -3.87
CA ALA A 70 -12.77 -1.81 -3.97
C ALA A 70 -11.66 -2.46 -3.14
N ILE A 71 -10.46 -2.58 -3.70
CA ILE A 71 -9.31 -3.21 -3.04
C ILE A 71 -8.27 -2.15 -2.69
N ARG A 72 -7.75 -2.19 -1.46
CA ARG A 72 -6.65 -1.32 -0.99
C ARG A 72 -5.66 -2.13 -0.18
N MET A 73 -4.37 -1.82 -0.30
CA MET A 73 -3.33 -2.30 0.61
C MET A 73 -2.81 -1.11 1.42
N HIS A 74 -2.72 -1.24 2.74
CA HIS A 74 -2.31 -0.16 3.64
C HIS A 74 -0.83 -0.25 4.00
N THR A 75 -0.33 -1.47 4.24
CA THR A 75 1.09 -1.67 4.49
C THR A 75 1.92 -1.37 3.24
N PRO A 76 2.96 -0.53 3.32
CA PRO A 76 3.86 -0.29 2.19
C PRO A 76 4.54 -1.58 1.73
N SER A 77 4.31 -1.96 0.48
CA SER A 77 4.86 -3.19 -0.11
C SER A 77 5.91 -2.95 -1.20
N GLY A 78 5.99 -1.72 -1.72
CA GLY A 78 6.76 -1.42 -2.94
C GLY A 78 6.09 -1.97 -4.22
N ARG A 79 4.88 -2.54 -4.09
CA ARG A 79 4.06 -2.99 -5.22
C ARG A 79 2.87 -2.08 -5.46
N PHE A 80 2.22 -1.68 -4.37
CA PHE A 80 1.00 -0.88 -4.40
C PHE A 80 1.17 0.39 -3.58
N GLN A 81 0.60 1.49 -4.08
CA GLN A 81 0.54 2.76 -3.37
C GLN A 81 -0.39 2.58 -2.16
N PRO A 82 0.11 2.81 -0.92
CA PRO A 82 -0.68 2.63 0.30
C PRO A 82 -2.02 3.35 0.27
N SER A 83 -3.07 2.65 0.68
CA SER A 83 -4.46 3.13 0.79
C SER A 83 -5.09 3.64 -0.51
N SER A 84 -4.44 3.44 -1.66
CA SER A 84 -5.01 3.73 -2.97
C SER A 84 -5.87 2.56 -3.46
N ARG A 85 -6.90 2.86 -4.28
CA ARG A 85 -7.71 1.83 -4.93
C ARG A 85 -6.89 1.14 -6.01
N LEU A 86 -6.93 -0.19 -6.04
CA LEU A 86 -6.22 -1.00 -7.01
C LEU A 86 -7.15 -1.41 -8.17
N CYS A 87 -6.68 -1.23 -9.39
CA CYS A 87 -7.42 -1.58 -10.61
C CYS A 87 -7.02 -2.99 -11.06
N LEU A 88 -7.79 -3.99 -10.67
CA LEU A 88 -7.58 -5.40 -11.02
C LEU A 88 -8.84 -5.93 -11.69
N SER A 89 -8.73 -6.98 -12.50
CA SER A 89 -9.91 -7.62 -13.14
C SER A 89 -10.99 -8.06 -12.14
N ILE A 90 -10.60 -8.26 -10.87
CA ILE A 90 -11.45 -8.64 -9.73
C ILE A 90 -11.96 -7.44 -8.89
N SER A 91 -11.62 -6.20 -9.25
CA SER A 91 -11.97 -5.00 -8.47
C SER A 91 -13.05 -4.13 -9.11
N ASP A 92 -13.53 -3.15 -8.35
CA ASP A 92 -14.57 -2.17 -8.72
C ASP A 92 -14.31 -1.32 -9.96
N PHE A 93 -13.11 -1.37 -10.53
CA PHE A 93 -12.83 -0.79 -11.85
C PHE A 93 -13.39 -1.62 -13.02
N HIS A 94 -13.60 -2.92 -12.82
CA HIS A 94 -13.98 -3.87 -13.88
C HIS A 94 -15.26 -4.65 -13.56
N PRO A 95 -16.41 -3.99 -13.31
CA PRO A 95 -17.64 -4.66 -12.89
C PRO A 95 -18.18 -5.66 -13.93
N LYS A 96 -17.91 -5.46 -15.22
CA LYS A 96 -18.34 -6.38 -16.30
C LYS A 96 -17.53 -7.67 -16.35
N SER A 97 -16.30 -7.66 -15.85
CA SER A 97 -15.41 -8.82 -15.84
C SER A 97 -15.53 -9.63 -14.55
N PHE A 98 -16.18 -9.09 -13.53
CA PHE A 98 -16.34 -9.74 -12.25
C PHE A 98 -17.37 -10.87 -12.33
N ASN A 99 -16.99 -12.05 -11.84
CA ASN A 99 -17.90 -13.18 -11.72
C ASN A 99 -18.53 -13.21 -10.31
N PRO A 100 -19.86 -13.11 -10.16
CA PRO A 100 -20.55 -13.20 -8.86
C PRO A 100 -20.35 -14.51 -8.09
N ALA A 101 -19.83 -15.55 -8.77
CA ALA A 101 -19.44 -16.81 -8.13
C ALA A 101 -18.12 -16.71 -7.36
N TRP A 102 -17.24 -15.76 -7.68
CA TRP A 102 -16.00 -15.56 -6.93
C TRP A 102 -16.31 -15.14 -5.50
N GLU A 103 -15.62 -15.78 -4.56
CA GLU A 103 -15.71 -15.49 -3.13
C GLU A 103 -14.53 -14.62 -2.68
N VAL A 104 -14.56 -14.09 -1.46
CA VAL A 104 -13.48 -13.32 -0.85
C VAL A 104 -12.13 -14.04 -0.97
N SER A 105 -12.10 -15.35 -0.75
CA SER A 105 -10.89 -16.17 -0.90
C SER A 105 -10.31 -16.08 -2.32
N THR A 106 -11.14 -16.23 -3.35
CA THR A 106 -10.72 -16.10 -4.76
C THR A 106 -10.20 -14.70 -5.07
N ILE A 107 -10.85 -13.66 -4.55
CA ILE A 107 -10.42 -12.26 -4.73
C ILE A 107 -9.03 -12.05 -4.11
N LEU A 108 -8.81 -12.53 -2.89
CA LEU A 108 -7.53 -12.35 -2.19
C LEU A 108 -6.41 -13.21 -2.81
N ILE A 109 -6.71 -14.41 -3.30
CA ILE A 109 -5.76 -15.22 -4.07
C ILE A 109 -5.37 -14.49 -5.36
N GLY A 110 -6.33 -13.91 -6.07
CA GLY A 110 -6.06 -13.11 -7.27
C GLY A 110 -5.20 -11.87 -6.97
N LEU A 111 -5.46 -11.19 -5.85
CA LEU A 111 -4.63 -10.08 -5.39
C LEU A 111 -3.20 -10.52 -5.08
N LEU A 112 -3.01 -11.64 -4.36
CA LEU A 112 -1.69 -12.19 -4.08
C LEU A 112 -0.95 -12.56 -5.37
N SER A 113 -1.62 -13.25 -6.29
CA SER A 113 -1.04 -13.60 -7.59
C SER A 113 -0.59 -12.37 -8.39
N PHE A 114 -1.37 -11.28 -8.36
CA PHE A 114 -0.99 -10.03 -9.01
C PHE A 114 0.12 -9.31 -8.25
N MET A 115 0.14 -9.41 -6.92
CA MET A 115 1.19 -8.83 -6.08
C MET A 115 2.56 -9.43 -6.42
N THR A 116 2.62 -10.73 -6.70
CA THR A 116 3.85 -11.46 -7.05
C THR A 116 4.24 -11.37 -8.52
N SER A 117 3.43 -10.73 -9.37
CA SER A 117 3.79 -10.43 -10.76
C SER A 117 4.45 -9.04 -10.90
N GLU A 118 4.93 -8.72 -12.09
CA GLU A 118 5.50 -7.40 -12.42
C GLU A 118 4.56 -6.50 -13.24
N GLU A 119 3.32 -6.94 -13.49
CA GLU A 119 2.35 -6.17 -14.30
C GLU A 119 2.02 -4.81 -13.67
N MET A 120 1.93 -3.74 -14.44
CA MET A 120 1.56 -2.41 -13.92
C MET A 120 0.08 -2.14 -14.10
N THR A 121 -0.55 -1.60 -13.07
CA THR A 121 -1.94 -1.12 -13.10
C THR A 121 -2.12 0.14 -12.26
N THR A 122 -3.28 0.79 -12.32
CA THR A 122 -3.63 1.91 -11.44
C THR A 122 -3.49 1.50 -9.97
N GLY A 123 -2.71 2.29 -9.24
CA GLY A 123 -2.35 2.02 -7.84
C GLY A 123 -1.05 1.22 -7.68
N SER A 124 -0.40 0.79 -8.75
CA SER A 124 0.94 0.18 -8.69
C SER A 124 2.03 1.23 -8.49
N VAL A 125 3.15 0.82 -7.88
CA VAL A 125 4.34 1.66 -7.71
C VAL A 125 5.55 0.88 -8.29
N PRO A 126 6.40 1.53 -9.11
CA PRO A 126 7.65 0.92 -9.54
C PRO A 126 8.62 0.87 -8.36
N SER A 127 9.20 -0.29 -8.09
CA SER A 127 10.19 -0.50 -7.03
C SER A 127 11.04 -1.71 -7.33
N THR A 128 12.29 -1.69 -6.87
CA THR A 128 13.24 -2.79 -7.04
C THR A 128 12.95 -3.93 -6.04
N ALA A 129 13.42 -5.14 -6.36
CA ALA A 129 13.33 -6.27 -5.44
C ALA A 129 14.03 -6.00 -4.07
N ALA A 130 15.11 -5.22 -4.06
CA ALA A 130 15.82 -4.85 -2.83
C ALA A 130 14.97 -3.94 -1.93
N GLU A 131 14.31 -2.93 -2.51
CA GLU A 131 13.38 -2.06 -1.80
C GLU A 131 12.19 -2.84 -1.26
N ARG A 132 11.58 -3.72 -2.07
CA ARG A 132 10.48 -4.59 -1.63
C ARG A 132 10.88 -5.47 -0.44
N ARG A 133 12.08 -6.04 -0.44
CA ARG A 133 12.62 -6.81 0.71
C ARG A 133 12.84 -5.95 1.95
N SER A 134 13.34 -4.72 1.78
CA SER A 134 13.50 -3.76 2.89
C SER A 134 12.14 -3.42 3.52
N LEU A 135 11.12 -3.19 2.69
CA LEU A 135 9.75 -2.96 3.14
C LEU A 135 9.14 -4.20 3.81
N ALA A 136 9.36 -5.40 3.26
CA ALA A 136 8.93 -6.67 3.86
C ALA A 136 9.47 -6.80 5.30
N ALA A 137 10.77 -6.56 5.51
CA ALA A 137 11.42 -6.64 6.82
C ALA A 137 10.86 -5.65 7.86
N ARG A 138 10.24 -4.55 7.42
CA ARG A 138 9.68 -3.49 8.28
C ARG A 138 8.17 -3.53 8.41
N SER A 139 7.49 -4.40 7.67
CA SER A 139 6.02 -4.43 7.54
C SER A 139 5.28 -4.63 8.87
N ARG A 140 5.74 -5.56 9.72
CA ARG A 140 5.18 -5.82 11.06
C ARG A 140 5.27 -4.59 11.97
N TRP A 141 6.46 -3.98 12.02
CA TRP A 141 6.68 -2.74 12.75
C TRP A 141 5.78 -1.62 12.22
N TRP A 142 5.63 -1.49 10.89
CA TRP A 142 4.74 -0.51 10.30
C TRP A 142 3.32 -0.72 10.84
N ASN A 143 2.79 -1.95 10.76
CA ASN A 143 1.41 -2.27 11.12
C ASN A 143 1.09 -1.90 12.57
N SER A 144 1.98 -2.26 13.48
CA SER A 144 1.80 -2.00 14.92
C SER A 144 2.04 -0.54 15.33
N THR A 145 2.93 0.17 14.63
CA THR A 145 3.39 1.51 15.07
C THR A 145 2.95 2.68 14.20
N GLY A 146 2.40 2.41 13.01
CA GLY A 146 2.12 3.42 11.99
C GLY A 146 3.37 4.24 11.64
N ASN A 147 4.46 3.55 11.32
CA ASN A 147 5.77 4.16 11.03
C ASN A 147 6.35 4.94 12.22
N GLY A 148 6.29 4.36 13.43
CA GLY A 148 6.86 4.94 14.66
C GLY A 148 6.05 6.08 15.29
N THR A 149 4.84 6.35 14.79
CA THR A 149 4.00 7.47 15.27
C THR A 149 3.02 7.05 16.37
N HIS A 150 3.00 5.79 16.76
CA HIS A 150 2.06 5.24 17.76
C HIS A 150 2.09 5.95 19.12
N SER A 151 3.25 6.42 19.60
CA SER A 151 3.34 7.15 20.87
C SER A 151 2.71 8.57 20.82
N LYS A 152 2.38 9.07 19.63
CA LYS A 152 1.83 10.41 19.40
C LYS A 152 0.31 10.41 19.21
N THR A 153 -0.36 9.26 19.23
CA THR A 153 -1.80 9.17 18.96
C THR A 153 -2.64 9.31 20.23
N GLY A 154 -3.60 10.24 20.21
CA GLY A 154 -4.69 10.35 21.19
C GLY A 154 -5.75 9.25 21.03
N PRO A 155 -6.92 9.36 21.71
CA PRO A 155 -7.90 8.27 21.80
C PRO A 155 -8.36 7.76 20.43
N VAL A 156 -8.51 6.43 20.33
CA VAL A 156 -8.86 5.67 19.13
C VAL A 156 -10.15 6.22 18.51
N GLN A 157 -10.04 6.80 17.31
CA GLN A 157 -11.19 7.29 16.54
C GLN A 157 -11.75 6.15 15.69
N LYS A 158 -13.00 5.76 15.92
CA LYS A 158 -13.73 4.78 15.12
C LYS A 158 -14.00 5.37 13.72
N GLY A 159 -13.33 4.88 12.68
CA GLY A 159 -13.51 5.39 11.32
C GLY A 159 -12.49 4.88 10.30
N ASN A 160 -12.52 5.46 9.09
CA ASN A 160 -11.62 5.13 7.98
C ASN A 160 -10.16 5.43 8.33
N ILE A 161 -9.24 4.67 7.72
CA ILE A 161 -7.79 4.80 7.87
C ILE A 161 -7.36 6.20 7.40
N LYS A 162 -6.77 6.98 8.32
CA LYS A 162 -6.18 8.29 8.03
C LYS A 162 -4.67 8.12 7.88
N ALA A 163 -4.07 8.91 6.99
CA ALA A 163 -2.61 8.96 6.90
C ALA A 163 -2.05 9.38 8.28
N GLY A 164 -1.19 8.52 8.86
CA GLY A 164 -0.60 8.78 10.18
C GLY A 164 -1.49 8.44 11.38
N ASP A 165 -2.44 7.50 11.26
CA ASP A 165 -3.23 7.00 12.40
C ASP A 165 -2.41 6.21 13.45
N GLY A 166 -1.08 6.17 13.31
CA GLY A 166 -0.19 5.47 14.21
C GLY A 166 -0.44 3.98 14.30
N GLY A 167 -1.08 3.35 13.30
CA GLY A 167 -1.46 1.93 13.33
C GLY A 167 -2.71 1.63 14.16
N ALA A 168 -3.44 2.66 14.62
CA ALA A 168 -4.58 2.47 15.51
C ALA A 168 -5.68 1.58 14.92
N LYS A 169 -6.00 1.75 13.63
CA LYS A 169 -7.00 0.90 12.99
C LYS A 169 -6.51 -0.55 12.86
N PHE A 170 -5.23 -0.78 12.53
CA PHE A 170 -4.65 -2.12 12.49
C PHE A 170 -4.78 -2.82 13.86
N ARG A 171 -4.38 -2.17 14.95
CA ARG A 171 -4.47 -2.75 16.30
C ARG A 171 -5.89 -3.03 16.76
N THR A 172 -6.85 -2.22 16.31
CA THR A 172 -8.26 -2.40 16.65
C THR A 172 -8.83 -3.63 15.93
N GLU A 173 -8.50 -3.81 14.66
CA GLU A 173 -9.03 -4.92 13.85
C GLU A 173 -8.24 -6.23 14.09
N TRP A 174 -6.95 -6.13 14.46
CA TRP A 174 -6.05 -7.28 14.64
C TRP A 174 -5.28 -7.23 15.98
N PRO A 175 -5.96 -7.28 17.14
CA PRO A 175 -5.30 -7.16 18.45
C PRO A 175 -4.32 -8.31 18.72
N GLU A 176 -4.67 -9.54 18.32
CA GLU A 176 -3.81 -10.73 18.51
C GLU A 176 -2.55 -10.65 17.63
N VAL A 177 -2.71 -10.30 16.35
CA VAL A 177 -1.59 -10.13 15.42
C VAL A 177 -0.70 -8.95 15.83
N ASP A 178 -1.26 -7.90 16.41
CA ASP A 178 -0.48 -6.81 16.99
C ASP A 178 0.40 -7.30 18.15
N ALA A 179 -0.15 -8.10 19.07
CA ALA A 179 0.61 -8.69 20.16
C ALA A 179 1.76 -9.56 19.62
N GLU A 180 1.49 -10.42 18.63
CA GLU A 180 2.52 -11.22 17.95
C GLU A 180 3.60 -10.34 17.28
N ASN A 181 3.20 -9.22 16.67
CA ASN A 181 4.14 -8.28 16.07
C ASN A 181 5.05 -7.63 17.11
N TRP A 182 4.52 -7.29 18.30
CA TRP A 182 5.33 -6.78 19.41
C TRP A 182 6.33 -7.82 19.92
N GLU A 183 5.90 -9.06 20.14
CA GLU A 183 6.79 -10.15 20.51
C GLU A 183 7.88 -10.37 19.46
N TRP A 184 7.51 -10.33 18.17
CA TRP A 184 8.46 -10.41 17.07
C TRP A 184 9.46 -9.25 17.10
N MET A 185 9.00 -8.01 17.31
CA MET A 185 9.89 -6.84 17.39
C MET A 185 10.86 -6.94 18.57
N THR A 186 10.39 -7.36 19.74
CA THR A 186 11.25 -7.60 20.92
C THR A 186 12.28 -8.69 20.63
N LYS A 187 11.85 -9.83 20.08
CA LYS A 187 12.73 -10.96 19.74
C LYS A 187 13.80 -10.56 18.71
N ASN A 188 13.46 -9.73 17.74
CA ASN A 188 14.36 -9.27 16.68
C ASN A 188 15.08 -7.95 17.03
N LYS A 189 14.95 -7.46 18.28
CA LYS A 189 15.52 -6.20 18.77
C LYS A 189 15.28 -5.02 17.83
N VAL A 190 14.04 -4.89 17.38
CA VAL A 190 13.58 -3.78 16.53
C VAL A 190 13.21 -2.61 17.43
N ASP A 191 13.79 -1.45 17.18
CA ASP A 191 13.42 -0.21 17.86
C ASP A 191 11.98 0.20 17.46
N PRO A 192 11.03 0.30 18.41
CA PRO A 192 9.64 0.68 18.12
C PRO A 192 9.48 2.06 17.49
N VAL A 193 10.41 2.99 17.70
CA VAL A 193 10.32 4.35 17.17
C VAL A 193 10.86 4.42 15.75
N THR A 194 12.00 3.81 15.48
CA THR A 194 12.68 3.94 14.17
C THR A 194 12.47 2.76 13.23
N GLY A 195 12.06 1.61 13.76
CA GLY A 195 11.95 0.35 13.03
C GLY A 195 13.29 -0.25 12.62
N THR A 196 14.40 0.23 13.19
CA THR A 196 15.74 -0.29 12.92
C THR A 196 16.06 -1.49 13.83
N ARG A 197 16.85 -2.44 13.35
CA ARG A 197 17.33 -3.58 14.15
C ARG A 197 18.63 -3.17 14.86
N LEU A 198 18.65 -3.25 16.18
CA LEU A 198 19.78 -2.77 17.00
C LEU A 198 21.08 -3.57 16.80
N ASP A 199 21.00 -4.82 16.33
CA ASP A 199 22.17 -5.68 16.11
C ASP A 199 22.81 -5.53 14.71
N ALA A 200 22.26 -4.70 13.82
CA ALA A 200 22.70 -4.60 12.42
C ALA A 200 24.06 -3.88 12.23
N ASP A 201 24.63 -3.32 13.30
CA ASP A 201 25.90 -2.58 13.24
C ASP A 201 27.16 -3.46 13.42
N ASN A 202 27.06 -4.80 13.44
CA ASN A 202 28.23 -5.67 13.66
C ASN A 202 28.54 -6.74 12.58
N SER A 203 28.07 -6.53 11.34
CA SER A 203 28.57 -7.27 10.16
C SER A 203 29.10 -6.28 9.12
N GLY A 204 30.42 -6.24 8.97
CA GLY A 204 31.13 -5.22 8.22
C GLY A 204 30.89 -5.18 6.70
N SER A 205 31.16 -3.98 6.15
CA SER A 205 31.49 -3.65 4.75
C SER A 205 30.36 -3.83 3.72
N CYS A 206 29.78 -2.81 3.08
CA CYS A 206 30.40 -1.64 2.45
C CYS A 206 29.61 -0.35 2.74
N ARG A 207 30.26 0.62 3.38
CA ARG A 207 29.86 2.03 3.36
C ARG A 207 31.00 2.80 2.69
N PRO A 208 30.78 3.63 1.66
CA PRO A 208 31.81 4.55 1.21
C PRO A 208 32.05 5.56 2.33
N GLN A 209 33.25 5.51 2.90
CA GLN A 209 33.65 6.32 4.04
C GLN A 209 34.00 7.73 3.54
N LEU A 210 33.01 8.63 3.52
CA LEU A 210 33.26 10.06 3.49
C LEU A 210 33.56 10.51 4.92
N GLY A 211 34.84 10.74 5.19
CA GLY A 211 35.28 11.27 6.48
C GLY A 211 34.78 12.70 6.66
N ILE A 212 33.80 12.88 7.55
CA ILE A 212 33.54 14.17 8.18
C ILE A 212 33.26 13.90 9.66
N SER A 213 34.18 14.38 10.51
CA SER A 213 34.07 14.34 11.95
C SER A 213 32.93 15.24 12.46
N GLY A 214 32.08 14.68 13.33
CA GLY A 214 31.34 15.39 14.37
C GLY A 214 30.19 16.31 13.94
N THR A 215 28.94 15.89 14.19
CA THR A 215 27.89 16.54 15.00
C THR A 215 26.47 16.12 14.57
N SER A 216 25.68 15.69 15.57
CA SER A 216 24.21 15.74 15.68
C SER A 216 23.29 15.43 14.48
N GLY A 217 22.60 14.28 14.54
CA GLY A 217 21.14 14.24 14.74
C GLY A 217 20.14 14.72 13.66
N HIS A 218 20.56 15.24 12.50
CA HIS A 218 19.61 15.84 11.54
C HIS A 218 19.67 15.33 10.08
N GLN A 219 20.51 14.35 9.74
CA GLN A 219 20.75 14.04 8.32
C GLN A 219 19.81 13.03 7.66
N THR A 220 19.07 12.19 8.40
CA THR A 220 18.20 11.18 7.76
C THR A 220 16.92 11.77 7.18
N GLN A 221 16.39 12.85 7.76
CA GLN A 221 15.26 13.60 7.20
C GLN A 221 15.64 14.29 5.87
N ALA A 222 16.86 14.84 5.81
CA ALA A 222 17.32 15.64 4.68
C ALA A 222 17.45 14.84 3.37
N VAL A 223 17.82 13.55 3.42
CA VAL A 223 17.98 12.76 2.18
C VAL A 223 16.63 12.43 1.54
N VAL A 224 15.60 12.17 2.34
CA VAL A 224 14.24 11.91 1.84
C VAL A 224 13.57 13.19 1.35
N ASP A 225 13.81 14.31 2.05
CA ASP A 225 13.33 15.62 1.61
C ASP A 225 14.01 16.08 0.31
N VAL A 226 15.32 15.81 0.13
CA VAL A 226 16.04 16.13 -1.12
C VAL A 226 15.50 15.33 -2.31
N VAL A 227 15.23 14.02 -2.15
CA VAL A 227 14.68 13.19 -3.24
C VAL A 227 13.26 13.61 -3.62
N ASN A 228 12.42 13.93 -2.64
CA ASN A 228 11.06 14.43 -2.90
C ASN A 228 11.08 15.84 -3.52
N GLN A 229 11.96 16.73 -3.04
CA GLN A 229 12.13 18.08 -3.57
C GLN A 229 12.66 18.08 -5.01
N GLN A 230 13.51 17.12 -5.38
CA GLN A 230 14.02 16.98 -6.74
C GLN A 230 12.91 16.51 -7.72
N ARG A 231 11.96 15.70 -7.25
CA ARG A 231 10.79 15.24 -8.03
C ARG A 231 9.71 16.32 -8.19
N ASP A 232 9.53 17.17 -7.18
CA ASP A 232 8.58 18.29 -7.24
C ASP A 232 9.12 19.46 -8.09
N ALA A 233 10.44 19.65 -8.14
CA ALA A 233 11.09 20.67 -8.96
C ALA A 233 10.91 20.43 -10.47
N SER A 234 10.88 19.17 -10.95
CA SER A 234 10.66 18.85 -12.37
C SER A 234 9.21 19.11 -12.82
N THR A 235 8.26 19.03 -11.90
CA THR A 235 6.83 19.19 -12.19
C THR A 235 6.39 20.66 -12.07
N GLY A 236 7.12 21.45 -11.27
CA GLY A 236 6.79 22.85 -10.97
C GLY A 236 7.05 23.85 -12.10
N TRP A 237 8.08 23.65 -12.94
CA TRP A 237 8.42 24.63 -14.00
C TRP A 237 7.35 24.68 -15.08
N ILE A 238 6.89 23.51 -15.55
CA ILE A 238 5.82 23.39 -16.56
C ILE A 238 4.52 23.99 -16.00
N TYR A 239 4.23 23.76 -14.72
CA TYR A 239 3.02 24.29 -14.08
C TYR A 239 3.07 25.82 -13.87
N ARG A 240 4.24 26.38 -13.56
CA ARG A 240 4.43 27.84 -13.43
C ARG A 240 4.39 28.56 -14.77
N ASN A 241 4.83 27.91 -15.84
CA ASN A 241 4.94 28.52 -17.18
C ASN A 241 3.85 28.03 -18.16
N LYS A 242 2.70 27.55 -17.66
CA LYS A 242 1.62 26.96 -18.48
C LYS A 242 1.17 27.83 -19.66
N LEU A 243 1.11 29.15 -19.49
CA LEU A 243 0.71 30.06 -20.56
C LEU A 243 1.76 30.17 -21.66
N LEU A 244 3.05 30.11 -21.33
CA LEU A 244 4.14 30.08 -22.31
C LEU A 244 4.15 28.76 -23.08
N VAL A 245 3.92 27.64 -22.40
CA VAL A 245 3.83 26.33 -23.03
C VAL A 245 2.62 26.27 -23.97
N ALA A 246 1.45 26.75 -23.53
CA ALA A 246 0.27 26.83 -24.38
C ALA A 246 0.49 27.74 -25.60
N GLY A 247 1.12 28.90 -25.40
CA GLY A 247 1.48 29.82 -26.49
C GLY A 247 2.44 29.20 -27.51
N ALA A 248 3.47 28.47 -27.05
CA ALA A 248 4.41 27.77 -27.93
C ALA A 248 3.73 26.66 -28.74
N VAL A 249 2.82 25.89 -28.13
CA VAL A 249 2.06 24.85 -28.83
C VAL A 249 1.17 25.46 -29.91
N ILE A 250 0.48 26.57 -29.62
CA ILE A 250 -0.35 27.27 -30.61
C ILE A 250 0.51 27.84 -31.73
N PHE A 251 1.66 28.44 -31.42
CA PHE A 251 2.57 29.00 -32.41
C PHE A 251 3.08 27.93 -33.38
N PHE A 252 3.55 26.79 -32.87
CA PHE A 252 4.00 25.68 -33.70
C PHE A 252 2.86 25.07 -34.52
N TYR A 253 1.66 24.95 -33.94
CA TYR A 253 0.48 24.49 -34.66
C TYR A 253 0.14 25.40 -35.86
N VAL A 254 0.14 26.72 -35.65
CA VAL A 254 -0.14 27.70 -36.72
C VAL A 254 0.95 27.70 -37.79
N LEU A 255 2.22 27.54 -37.40
CA LEU A 255 3.35 27.49 -38.32
C LEU A 255 3.27 26.22 -39.21
N VAL A 256 2.97 25.06 -38.63
CA VAL A 256 2.75 23.82 -39.38
C VAL A 256 1.52 23.93 -40.28
N ALA A 257 0.42 24.48 -39.78
CA ALA A 257 -0.80 24.66 -40.58
C ALA A 257 -0.54 25.57 -41.79
N ARG A 258 0.26 26.64 -41.64
CA ARG A 258 0.65 27.56 -42.72
C ARG A 258 1.58 26.92 -43.75
N LEU A 259 2.48 26.03 -43.33
CA LEU A 259 3.35 25.28 -44.24
C LEU A 259 2.55 24.26 -45.08
N VAL A 260 1.56 23.61 -44.48
CA VAL A 260 0.73 22.61 -45.16
C VAL A 260 -0.31 23.25 -46.10
N SER A 261 -0.71 24.50 -45.85
CA SER A 261 -1.65 25.24 -46.71
C SER A 261 -0.97 26.17 -47.73
N GLY A 262 0.36 26.11 -47.85
CA GLY A 262 1.15 26.89 -48.81
C GLY A 262 1.52 26.15 -50.10
N ASP A 263 1.11 24.88 -50.26
CA ASP A 263 1.42 24.01 -51.41
C ASP A 263 0.20 23.79 -52.34
N GLU A 264 -0.68 24.78 -52.49
CA GLU A 264 -1.71 24.85 -53.56
C GLU A 264 -1.53 26.07 -54.46
#